data_AF-A0A2M8H8R6-F1
#
_entry.id   AF-A0A2M8H8R6-F1
#
_cell.length_a   1.000
_cell.length_b   1.000
_cell.length_c   1.000
_cell.angle_alpha   90.00
_cell.angle_beta   90.00
_cell.angle_gamma   90.00
#
_symmetry.space_group_name_H-M   'P 1'
#
loop_
_entity.id
_entity.type
_entity.pdbx_description
1 polymer ?
#
loop_
_entity_poly.entity_id
_entity_poly.type
_entity_poly.pdbx_seq_one_letter_code
_entity_poly.pdbx_strand_id
1 'polypeptide(L)'
;MGVPFPVGLRALHHPIYHRKVMKLLHNTAAALCCSLILTAMPALAVEYALPAANSRLVGENTEYVVPAEEAGQPLEAVAAKFQLGLTNMLEANPKADPLLLQAGEKLIVPHQLILPDAPREGIVLNVAEMRLYYYPKGKKVVQVLPIGIGQLGTDTPENWVTSVQRKKAGPTWTPTAKMHAEYAARGETLPAVWPAGPDNPMGLFALYIGKMYAIHGTNAQFGIGLRVSHGCVRLRNDDIEYLFKQVPVGTRVQFINQPIKASVEPDGNRYLEVHQPLSRSEEEFNSSLPAPLPMTPAVTRFLAHADSDSQLVKQALEQRSGMPIAINR
;
A
#
# COMPACT_ATOMS: atom_id res chain seq x y z
N MET A 1 -56.65 39.92 -46.14
CA MET A 1 -57.93 39.19 -46.02
C MET A 1 -57.83 37.99 -46.95
N GLY A 2 -58.06 36.73 -46.59
CA GLY A 2 -58.50 36.07 -45.36
C GLY A 2 -58.11 34.58 -45.48
N VAL A 3 -57.95 33.91 -44.35
CA VAL A 3 -57.80 32.44 -44.27
C VAL A 3 -59.21 31.83 -44.34
N PRO A 4 -59.43 30.62 -44.92
CA PRO A 4 -59.35 29.39 -44.12
C PRO A 4 -58.96 28.08 -44.88
N PHE A 5 -58.60 27.08 -44.09
CA PHE A 5 -58.57 25.60 -44.30
C PHE A 5 -59.95 25.00 -44.71
N PRO A 6 -60.22 23.67 -44.74
CA PRO A 6 -59.45 22.41 -44.93
C PRO A 6 -60.15 21.35 -45.86
N VAL A 7 -59.65 20.10 -45.87
CA VAL A 7 -60.38 18.78 -45.82
C VAL A 7 -60.22 17.82 -47.01
N GLY A 8 -59.78 16.59 -46.66
CA GLY A 8 -60.31 15.30 -47.18
C GLY A 8 -59.51 14.65 -48.31
N LEU A 9 -59.47 13.33 -48.51
CA LEU A 9 -59.93 12.16 -47.76
C LEU A 9 -59.37 10.91 -48.49
N ARG A 10 -58.93 9.90 -47.73
CA ARG A 10 -58.97 8.43 -47.98
C ARG A 10 -58.60 7.79 -49.35
N ALA A 11 -57.62 6.88 -49.22
CA ALA A 11 -57.66 5.42 -49.51
C ALA A 11 -57.59 4.89 -50.96
N LEU A 12 -56.71 3.88 -51.15
CA LEU A 12 -56.90 2.54 -51.78
C LEU A 12 -55.53 1.98 -52.26
N HIS A 13 -54.99 0.95 -51.63
CA HIS A 13 -55.01 -0.48 -52.03
C HIS A 13 -54.21 -0.86 -53.30
N HIS A 14 -53.00 -1.40 -53.06
CA HIS A 14 -52.43 -2.66 -53.57
C HIS A 14 -52.07 -2.85 -55.08
N PRO A 15 -51.27 -3.88 -55.43
CA PRO A 15 -49.80 -3.91 -55.55
C PRO A 15 -49.36 -4.10 -57.03
N ILE A 16 -48.06 -4.07 -57.39
CA ILE A 16 -47.48 -4.81 -58.56
C ILE A 16 -45.95 -4.57 -58.71
N TYR A 17 -45.21 -5.70 -58.76
CA TYR A 17 -44.00 -6.03 -59.54
C TYR A 17 -42.60 -5.37 -59.31
N HIS A 18 -41.70 -6.21 -58.76
CA HIS A 18 -40.41 -6.63 -59.35
C HIS A 18 -39.59 -5.67 -60.25
N ARG A 19 -38.43 -5.18 -59.77
CA ARG A 19 -37.05 -5.62 -60.15
C ARG A 19 -35.96 -4.57 -59.81
N LYS A 20 -34.90 -5.10 -59.17
CA LYS A 20 -33.46 -4.82 -59.33
C LYS A 20 -32.84 -3.47 -58.87
N VAL A 21 -31.96 -3.65 -57.86
CA VAL A 21 -30.55 -3.18 -57.77
C VAL A 21 -30.27 -1.73 -57.34
N MET A 22 -29.99 -1.63 -56.03
CA MET A 22 -28.79 -1.02 -55.43
C MET A 22 -28.45 0.44 -55.74
N LYS A 23 -28.75 1.34 -54.78
CA LYS A 23 -27.78 2.29 -54.19
C LYS A 23 -28.38 3.07 -53.00
N LEU A 24 -27.65 2.96 -51.88
CA LEU A 24 -27.31 3.98 -50.91
C LEU A 24 -28.40 4.77 -50.14
N LEU A 25 -28.28 4.64 -48.81
CA LEU A 25 -28.36 5.66 -47.76
C LEU A 25 -29.54 5.59 -46.77
N HIS A 26 -29.13 5.62 -45.49
CA HIS A 26 -29.84 5.98 -44.26
C HIS A 26 -30.33 4.86 -43.33
N ASN A 27 -29.64 4.80 -42.20
CA ASN A 27 -30.16 4.65 -40.83
C ASN A 27 -30.91 3.36 -40.47
N THR A 28 -30.18 2.43 -39.85
CA THR A 28 -30.65 1.87 -38.58
C THR A 28 -29.46 1.80 -37.62
N ALA A 29 -29.55 2.61 -36.56
CA ALA A 29 -28.63 2.59 -35.44
C ALA A 29 -28.80 1.26 -34.69
N ALA A 30 -27.87 0.33 -34.89
CA ALA A 30 -27.65 -0.73 -33.92
C ALA A 30 -26.93 -0.11 -32.73
N ALA A 31 -27.69 0.30 -31.72
CA ALA A 31 -27.16 0.70 -30.43
C ALA A 31 -26.49 -0.54 -29.81
N LEU A 32 -25.18 -0.64 -30.00
CA LEU A 32 -24.33 -1.56 -29.28
C LEU A 32 -24.31 -1.07 -27.83
N CYS A 33 -25.20 -1.59 -26.99
CA CYS A 33 -25.08 -1.47 -25.55
C CYS A 33 -23.86 -2.28 -25.11
N CYS A 34 -22.67 -1.71 -25.28
CA CYS A 34 -21.51 -2.09 -24.49
C CYS A 34 -21.80 -1.65 -23.05
N SER A 35 -22.48 -2.51 -22.31
CA SER A 35 -22.43 -2.46 -20.85
C SER A 35 -20.98 -2.63 -20.44
N LEU A 36 -20.29 -1.52 -20.15
CA LEU A 36 -19.08 -1.55 -19.34
C LEU A 36 -19.51 -2.12 -17.98
N ILE A 37 -19.31 -3.42 -17.81
CA ILE A 37 -19.29 -4.02 -16.49
C ILE A 37 -18.03 -3.44 -15.85
N LEU A 38 -18.21 -2.37 -15.08
CA LEU A 38 -17.19 -1.92 -14.13
C LEU A 38 -17.13 -3.01 -13.05
N THR A 39 -16.35 -4.05 -13.29
CA THR A 39 -15.99 -4.98 -12.22
C THR A 39 -15.12 -4.20 -11.26
N ALA A 40 -15.71 -3.69 -10.18
CA ALA A 40 -14.95 -3.27 -9.03
C ALA A 40 -14.18 -4.50 -8.53
N MET A 41 -12.90 -4.59 -8.90
CA MET A 41 -12.04 -5.62 -8.34
C MET A 41 -11.95 -5.32 -6.85
N PRO A 42 -12.26 -6.27 -5.95
CA PRO A 42 -12.01 -6.05 -4.54
C PRO A 42 -10.52 -5.75 -4.38
N ALA A 43 -10.17 -4.72 -3.60
CA ALA A 43 -8.81 -4.47 -3.18
C ALA A 43 -8.35 -5.66 -2.32
N LEU A 44 -7.74 -6.66 -2.97
CA LEU A 44 -7.13 -7.81 -2.32
C LEU A 44 -5.74 -7.38 -1.87
N ALA A 45 -5.31 -7.74 -0.66
CA ALA A 45 -3.92 -7.57 -0.25
C ALA A 45 -2.95 -8.12 -1.32
N VAL A 46 -1.78 -7.50 -1.50
CA VAL A 46 -0.77 -8.03 -2.41
C VAL A 46 -0.34 -9.40 -1.88
N GLU A 47 -0.75 -10.45 -2.59
CA GLU A 47 -0.55 -11.84 -2.19
C GLU A 47 0.56 -12.46 -3.04
N TYR A 48 1.54 -13.05 -2.37
CA TYR A 48 2.62 -13.80 -3.00
C TYR A 48 2.55 -15.25 -2.57
N ALA A 49 2.79 -16.18 -3.50
CA ALA A 49 3.08 -17.56 -3.14
C ALA A 49 4.33 -17.59 -2.25
N LEU A 50 4.29 -18.38 -1.17
CA LEU A 50 5.48 -18.57 -0.36
C LEU A 50 6.54 -19.29 -1.19
N PRO A 51 7.76 -18.75 -1.25
CA PRO A 51 8.84 -19.40 -1.97
C PRO A 51 9.30 -20.64 -1.19
N ALA A 52 10.21 -21.41 -1.79
CA ALA A 52 10.87 -22.53 -1.11
C ALA A 52 11.45 -22.09 0.26
N ALA A 53 11.62 -23.04 1.18
CA ALA A 53 12.05 -22.72 2.55
C ALA A 53 13.42 -22.01 2.61
N ASN A 54 14.28 -22.27 1.61
CA ASN A 54 15.61 -21.67 1.44
C ASN A 54 15.64 -20.46 0.49
N SER A 55 14.49 -19.90 0.13
CA SER A 55 14.36 -18.71 -0.72
C SER A 55 13.54 -17.66 0.03
N ARG A 56 13.86 -16.37 -0.11
CA ARG A 56 13.09 -15.27 0.51
C ARG A 56 12.66 -14.22 -0.50
N LEU A 57 13.17 -14.26 -1.73
CA LEU A 57 12.77 -13.33 -2.78
C LEU A 57 11.36 -13.68 -3.29
N VAL A 58 10.48 -12.68 -3.35
CA VAL A 58 9.13 -12.80 -3.88
C VAL A 58 8.77 -11.57 -4.71
N GLY A 59 7.80 -11.74 -5.62
CA GLY A 59 7.27 -10.64 -6.42
C GLY A 59 8.20 -10.17 -7.52
N GLU A 60 7.71 -9.20 -8.27
CA GLU A 60 8.42 -8.58 -9.40
C GLU A 60 8.15 -7.08 -9.39
N ASN A 61 9.14 -6.28 -9.77
CA ASN A 61 8.95 -4.85 -9.96
C ASN A 61 8.32 -4.59 -11.34
N THR A 62 7.46 -3.59 -11.43
CA THR A 62 6.85 -3.18 -12.70
C THR A 62 7.09 -1.71 -12.97
N GLU A 63 7.17 -1.33 -14.25
CA GLU A 63 7.14 0.08 -14.64
C GLU A 63 5.69 0.54 -14.83
N TYR A 64 5.36 1.69 -14.28
CA TYR A 64 4.09 2.37 -14.42
C TYR A 64 4.30 3.71 -15.15
N VAL A 65 3.58 3.92 -16.24
CA VAL A 65 3.58 5.20 -16.97
C VAL A 65 2.35 5.97 -16.55
N VAL A 66 2.54 7.14 -15.94
CA VAL A 66 1.45 7.99 -15.46
C VAL A 66 0.58 8.42 -16.64
N PRO A 67 -0.70 8.01 -16.70
CA PRO A 67 -1.57 8.38 -17.80
C PRO A 67 -2.04 9.83 -17.66
N ALA A 68 -2.50 10.44 -18.76
CA ALA A 68 -2.83 11.86 -18.79
C ALA A 68 -3.96 12.24 -17.82
N GLU A 69 -4.90 11.32 -17.57
CA GLU A 69 -6.01 11.48 -16.64
C GLU A 69 -5.61 11.42 -15.15
N GLU A 70 -4.43 10.88 -14.85
CA GLU A 70 -3.88 10.84 -13.48
C GLU A 70 -2.81 11.92 -13.27
N ALA A 71 -2.48 12.71 -14.30
CA ALA A 71 -1.56 13.83 -14.17
C ALA A 71 -2.09 14.86 -13.16
N GLY A 72 -1.18 15.39 -12.34
CA GLY A 72 -1.48 16.30 -11.25
C GLY A 72 -1.95 15.63 -9.95
N GLN A 73 -2.09 14.31 -9.92
CA GLN A 73 -2.28 13.58 -8.67
C GLN A 73 -0.97 13.47 -7.88
N PRO A 74 -1.04 13.34 -6.54
CA PRO A 74 0.14 13.07 -5.72
C PRO A 74 0.63 11.63 -5.90
N LEU A 75 1.91 11.38 -5.60
CA LEU A 75 2.51 10.04 -5.63
C LEU A 75 1.78 9.05 -4.70
N GLU A 76 1.17 9.53 -3.62
CA GLU A 76 0.33 8.73 -2.72
C GLU A 76 -0.86 8.08 -3.45
N ALA A 77 -1.42 8.71 -4.49
CA ALA A 77 -2.52 8.11 -5.26
C ALA A 77 -2.06 6.84 -5.99
N VAL A 78 -0.86 6.88 -6.59
CA VAL A 78 -0.22 5.71 -7.22
C VAL A 78 0.16 4.69 -6.15
N ALA A 79 0.73 5.12 -5.02
CA ALA A 79 1.05 4.23 -3.91
C ALA A 79 -0.21 3.48 -3.40
N ALA A 80 -1.33 4.16 -3.23
CA ALA A 80 -2.59 3.57 -2.83
C ALA A 80 -3.13 2.58 -3.88
N LYS A 81 -3.09 2.96 -5.16
CA LYS A 81 -3.50 2.11 -6.30
C LYS A 81 -2.76 0.77 -6.33
N PHE A 82 -1.47 0.79 -6.02
CA PHE A 82 -0.62 -0.40 -6.00
C PHE A 82 -0.41 -0.99 -4.59
N GLN A 83 -1.16 -0.54 -3.57
CA GLN A 83 -1.03 -1.03 -2.18
C GLN A 83 0.41 -0.98 -1.65
N LEU A 84 1.08 0.13 -1.90
CA LEU A 84 2.41 0.45 -1.37
C LEU A 84 2.32 1.62 -0.38
N GLY A 85 3.34 1.75 0.46
CA GLY A 85 3.51 2.94 1.29
C GLY A 85 4.16 4.05 0.47
N LEU A 86 3.88 5.31 0.84
CA LEU A 86 4.48 6.45 0.15
C LEU A 86 6.02 6.41 0.15
N THR A 87 6.62 6.06 1.29
CA THR A 87 8.09 5.93 1.40
C THR A 87 8.66 4.87 0.46
N ASN A 88 7.98 3.74 0.27
CA ASN A 88 8.44 2.72 -0.67
C ASN A 88 8.48 3.26 -2.10
N MET A 89 7.48 4.05 -2.50
CA MET A 89 7.46 4.72 -3.80
C MET A 89 8.57 5.77 -3.93
N LEU A 90 8.82 6.56 -2.88
CA LEU A 90 9.89 7.57 -2.86
C LEU A 90 11.29 6.95 -2.95
N GLU A 91 11.53 5.86 -2.22
CA GLU A 91 12.80 5.11 -2.26
C GLU A 91 13.07 4.56 -3.66
N ALA A 92 12.06 3.97 -4.30
CA ALA A 92 12.19 3.43 -5.66
C ALA A 92 12.26 4.51 -6.75
N ASN A 93 11.74 5.72 -6.47
CA ASN A 93 11.60 6.82 -7.44
C ASN A 93 12.17 8.14 -6.87
N PRO A 94 13.48 8.25 -6.62
CA PRO A 94 14.08 9.41 -5.93
C PRO A 94 13.98 10.74 -6.69
N LYS A 95 13.52 10.72 -7.94
CA LYS A 95 13.32 11.91 -8.80
C LYS A 95 11.85 12.29 -8.97
N ALA A 96 10.91 11.47 -8.51
CA ALA A 96 9.49 11.74 -8.64
C ALA A 96 9.08 12.92 -7.75
N ASP A 97 8.21 13.78 -8.24
CA ASP A 97 7.57 14.82 -7.42
C ASP A 97 6.49 14.15 -6.55
N PRO A 98 6.58 14.21 -5.20
CA PRO A 98 5.60 13.56 -4.33
C PRO A 98 4.19 14.19 -4.43
N LEU A 99 4.10 15.45 -4.85
CA LEU A 99 2.88 16.25 -4.84
C LEU A 99 2.20 16.31 -6.21
N LEU A 100 2.97 16.29 -7.30
CA LEU A 100 2.44 16.59 -8.63
C LEU A 100 3.06 15.72 -9.74
N LEU A 101 2.47 14.55 -9.98
CA LEU A 101 2.89 13.66 -11.07
C LEU A 101 2.63 14.24 -12.45
N GLN A 102 3.54 13.97 -13.39
CA GLN A 102 3.42 14.42 -14.78
C GLN A 102 2.93 13.31 -15.70
N ALA A 103 2.14 13.65 -16.73
CA ALA A 103 1.75 12.69 -17.76
C ALA A 103 2.98 12.12 -18.48
N GLY A 104 3.03 10.80 -18.66
CA GLY A 104 4.15 10.10 -19.29
C GLY A 104 5.35 9.86 -18.37
N GLU A 105 5.30 10.32 -17.12
CA GLU A 105 6.32 10.01 -16.11
C GLU A 105 6.37 8.50 -15.86
N LYS A 106 7.58 7.96 -15.80
CA LYS A 106 7.84 6.54 -15.55
C LYS A 106 8.18 6.34 -14.09
N LEU A 107 7.36 5.56 -13.40
CA LEU A 107 7.53 5.18 -12.00
C LEU A 107 7.80 3.69 -11.90
N ILE A 108 8.75 3.31 -11.06
CA ILE A 108 8.94 1.93 -10.63
C ILE A 108 7.95 1.63 -9.50
N VAL A 109 7.25 0.52 -9.62
CA VAL A 109 6.36 -0.04 -8.59
C VAL A 109 7.10 -1.20 -7.91
N PRO A 110 7.65 -1.00 -6.70
CA PRO A 110 8.56 -1.94 -6.03
C PRO A 110 7.82 -3.10 -5.32
N HIS A 111 7.25 -4.02 -6.10
CA HIS A 111 6.60 -5.23 -5.58
C HIS A 111 7.53 -6.43 -5.39
N GLN A 112 8.76 -6.40 -5.91
CA GLN A 112 9.77 -7.39 -5.57
C GLN A 112 10.39 -7.06 -4.21
N LEU A 113 10.47 -8.05 -3.33
CA LEU A 113 11.02 -7.90 -1.98
C LEU A 113 11.62 -9.20 -1.46
N ILE A 114 12.51 -9.08 -0.49
CA ILE A 114 13.01 -10.16 0.35
C ILE A 114 12.10 -10.24 1.59
N LEU A 115 11.47 -11.38 1.84
CA LEU A 115 10.70 -11.60 3.06
C LEU A 115 11.58 -11.41 4.29
N PRO A 116 11.12 -10.81 5.40
CA PRO A 116 11.96 -10.56 6.57
C PRO A 116 12.55 -11.82 7.19
N ASP A 117 13.65 -11.66 7.94
CA ASP A 117 14.23 -12.77 8.70
C ASP A 117 13.47 -12.91 10.03
N ALA A 118 12.30 -13.53 9.92
CA ALA A 118 11.35 -13.77 11.01
C ALA A 118 10.52 -15.03 10.70
N PRO A 119 9.87 -15.65 11.71
CA PRO A 119 8.95 -16.75 11.47
C PRO A 119 7.86 -16.37 10.46
N ARG A 120 7.64 -17.23 9.45
CA ARG A 120 6.55 -17.10 8.45
C ARG A 120 5.21 -17.53 9.07
N GLU A 121 4.83 -16.87 10.16
CA GLU A 121 3.66 -17.22 10.98
C GLU A 121 2.95 -15.97 11.50
N GLY A 122 1.62 -15.94 11.32
CA GLY A 122 0.80 -14.85 11.83
C GLY A 122 1.16 -13.53 11.15
N ILE A 123 1.31 -12.49 11.95
CA ILE A 123 1.66 -11.15 11.48
C ILE A 123 3.10 -10.82 11.85
N VAL A 124 3.90 -10.37 10.88
CA VAL A 124 5.20 -9.75 11.08
C VAL A 124 5.12 -8.31 10.56
N LEU A 125 5.45 -7.33 11.39
CA LEU A 125 5.51 -5.91 11.03
C LEU A 125 6.98 -5.48 10.99
N ASN A 126 7.47 -5.11 9.81
CA ASN A 126 8.78 -4.51 9.69
C ASN A 126 8.62 -2.99 9.58
N VAL A 127 8.88 -2.31 10.70
CA VAL A 127 8.66 -0.86 10.80
C VAL A 127 9.64 -0.06 9.93
N ALA A 128 10.81 -0.63 9.60
CA ALA A 128 11.81 0.03 8.76
C ALA A 128 11.38 0.21 7.31
N GLU A 129 10.54 -0.68 6.80
CA GLU A 129 10.10 -0.67 5.39
C GLU A 129 8.60 -0.40 5.27
N MET A 130 7.95 -0.04 6.37
CA MET A 130 6.52 0.28 6.42
C MET A 130 5.63 -0.84 5.85
N ARG A 131 5.94 -2.10 6.16
CA ARG A 131 5.17 -3.27 5.70
C ARG A 131 4.71 -4.18 6.84
N LEU A 132 3.50 -4.70 6.68
CA LEU A 132 2.91 -5.80 7.42
C LEU A 132 2.87 -7.03 6.52
N TYR A 133 3.41 -8.13 7.02
CA TYR A 133 3.39 -9.45 6.39
C TYR A 133 2.42 -10.34 7.16
N TYR A 134 1.34 -10.79 6.53
CA TYR A 134 0.43 -11.77 7.09
C TYR A 134 0.63 -13.13 6.42
N TYR A 135 0.87 -14.15 7.24
CA TYR A 135 1.02 -15.55 6.86
C TYR A 135 -0.21 -16.32 7.35
N PRO A 136 -1.24 -16.51 6.50
CA PRO A 136 -2.47 -17.17 6.92
C PRO A 136 -2.22 -18.64 7.25
N LYS A 137 -2.77 -19.12 8.37
CA LYS A 137 -2.61 -20.52 8.80
C LYS A 137 -3.11 -21.48 7.72
N GLY A 138 -2.30 -22.48 7.40
CA GLY A 138 -2.64 -23.53 6.44
C GLY A 138 -2.57 -23.11 4.96
N LYS A 139 -2.18 -21.86 4.65
CA LYS A 139 -1.94 -21.41 3.28
C LYS A 139 -0.45 -21.28 3.01
N LYS A 140 -0.02 -21.55 1.78
CA LYS A 140 1.36 -21.32 1.31
C LYS A 140 1.48 -19.97 0.61
N VAL A 141 0.99 -18.92 1.26
CA VAL A 141 1.02 -17.54 0.74
C VAL A 141 1.45 -16.57 1.84
N VAL A 142 1.94 -15.42 1.42
CA VAL A 142 2.18 -14.25 2.28
C VAL A 142 1.47 -13.06 1.66
N GLN A 143 0.79 -12.30 2.51
CA GLN A 143 0.06 -11.11 2.12
C GLN A 143 0.79 -9.90 2.69
N VAL A 144 1.14 -8.94 1.84
CA VAL A 144 1.93 -7.77 2.22
C VAL A 144 1.06 -6.54 2.10
N LEU A 145 1.01 -5.78 3.19
CA LEU A 145 0.20 -4.58 3.32
C LEU A 145 1.07 -3.41 3.78
N PRO A 146 0.89 -2.22 3.21
CA PRO A 146 1.62 -1.05 3.63
C PRO A 146 1.02 -0.51 4.94
N ILE A 147 1.88 0.00 5.82
CA ILE A 147 1.47 0.53 7.13
C ILE A 147 1.96 1.97 7.35
N GLY A 148 1.23 2.73 8.14
CA GLY A 148 1.72 3.92 8.81
C GLY A 148 2.05 3.62 10.27
N ILE A 149 3.04 4.30 10.84
CA ILE A 149 3.52 4.06 12.21
C ILE A 149 3.56 5.35 13.03
N GLY A 150 3.96 5.21 14.30
CA GLY A 150 4.13 6.32 15.25
C GLY A 150 5.13 7.37 14.78
N GLN A 151 4.82 8.63 15.09
CA GLN A 151 5.78 9.73 15.02
C GLN A 151 6.89 9.50 16.05
N LEU A 152 8.06 10.10 15.78
CA LEU A 152 9.18 10.10 16.72
C LEU A 152 8.72 10.57 18.10
N GLY A 153 9.08 9.83 19.16
CA GLY A 153 8.65 10.14 20.54
C GLY A 153 7.27 9.59 20.93
N THR A 154 6.56 8.96 19.99
CA THR A 154 5.39 8.12 20.22
C THR A 154 5.55 6.77 19.52
N ASP A 155 6.76 6.21 19.59
CA ASP A 155 7.17 5.19 18.64
C ASP A 155 6.35 3.89 18.72
N THR A 156 6.07 3.36 17.53
CA THR A 156 5.59 2.00 17.37
C THR A 156 6.68 1.03 17.83
N PRO A 157 6.34 -0.08 18.54
CA PRO A 157 7.34 -1.04 18.99
C PRO A 157 8.23 -1.56 17.85
N GLU A 158 9.54 -1.64 18.09
CA GLU A 158 10.52 -2.08 17.08
C GLU A 158 10.97 -3.54 17.25
N ASN A 159 10.80 -4.10 18.45
CA ASN A 159 11.14 -5.48 18.77
C ASN A 159 10.22 -5.99 19.87
N TRP A 160 9.08 -6.55 19.47
CA TRP A 160 8.06 -7.02 20.40
C TRP A 160 7.24 -8.16 19.79
N VAL A 161 7.02 -9.23 20.57
CA VAL A 161 6.13 -10.33 20.20
C VAL A 161 4.88 -10.28 21.08
N THR A 162 3.72 -10.39 20.45
CA THR A 162 2.39 -10.38 21.07
C THR A 162 1.41 -11.20 20.23
N SER A 163 0.11 -11.02 20.46
CA SER A 163 -0.95 -11.62 19.67
C SER A 163 -2.14 -10.66 19.53
N VAL A 164 -3.00 -10.91 18.54
CA VAL A 164 -4.30 -10.24 18.43
C VAL A 164 -5.17 -10.68 19.61
N GLN A 165 -5.39 -9.79 20.58
CA GLN A 165 -6.14 -10.08 21.80
C GLN A 165 -7.65 -9.99 21.60
N ARG A 166 -8.10 -9.04 20.77
CA ARG A 166 -9.49 -8.87 20.35
C ARG A 166 -9.55 -8.04 19.08
N LYS A 167 -10.70 -8.07 18.40
CA LYS A 167 -10.98 -7.20 17.24
C LYS A 167 -12.34 -6.52 17.39
N LYS A 168 -12.47 -5.31 16.87
CA LYS A 168 -13.72 -4.53 16.91
C LYS A 168 -13.98 -3.86 15.56
N ALA A 169 -15.17 -4.11 15.00
CA ALA A 169 -15.75 -3.25 13.97
C ALA A 169 -16.42 -2.04 14.65
N GLY A 170 -16.24 -0.85 14.09
CA GLY A 170 -16.60 0.42 14.73
C GLY A 170 -15.90 0.59 16.08
N PRO A 171 -14.56 0.71 16.11
CA PRO A 171 -13.86 1.00 17.36
C PRO A 171 -14.25 2.39 17.87
N THR A 172 -14.32 2.55 19.19
CA THR A 172 -14.20 3.86 19.83
C THR A 172 -12.72 4.16 20.05
N TRP A 173 -12.35 5.44 20.06
CA TRP A 173 -11.00 5.87 20.41
C TRP A 173 -11.01 6.61 21.74
N THR A 174 -10.13 6.21 22.65
CA THR A 174 -9.96 6.86 23.97
C THR A 174 -8.54 7.43 24.00
N PRO A 175 -8.38 8.76 23.83
CA PRO A 175 -7.08 9.40 23.90
C PRO A 175 -6.40 9.20 25.25
N THR A 176 -5.07 9.28 25.26
CA THR A 176 -4.31 9.16 26.51
C THR A 176 -4.35 10.45 27.31
N ALA A 177 -4.10 10.38 28.62
CA ALA A 177 -3.97 11.58 29.46
C ALA A 177 -2.90 12.55 28.93
N LYS A 178 -1.80 12.02 28.37
CA LYS A 178 -0.76 12.82 27.70
C LYS A 178 -1.32 13.60 26.50
N MET A 179 -2.08 12.95 25.62
CA MET A 179 -2.72 13.62 24.49
C MET A 179 -3.71 14.70 24.94
N HIS A 180 -4.51 14.44 25.98
CA HIS A 180 -5.40 15.46 26.53
C HIS A 180 -4.62 16.69 27.04
N ALA A 181 -3.48 16.49 27.71
CA ALA A 181 -2.63 17.58 28.16
C ALA A 181 -2.00 18.36 26.99
N GLU A 182 -1.55 17.68 25.94
CA GLU A 182 -1.00 18.30 24.73
C GLU A 182 -2.05 19.14 23.98
N TYR A 183 -3.26 18.61 23.79
CA TYR A 183 -4.35 19.36 23.16
C TYR A 183 -4.77 20.56 24.01
N ALA A 184 -4.90 20.38 25.33
CA ALA A 184 -5.23 21.48 26.25
C ALA A 184 -4.17 22.58 26.24
N ALA A 185 -2.89 22.24 26.13
CA ALA A 185 -1.79 23.20 26.02
C ALA A 185 -1.85 24.05 24.73
N ARG A 186 -2.48 23.52 23.66
CA ARG A 186 -2.75 24.27 22.42
C ARG A 186 -4.09 25.01 22.43
N GLY A 187 -4.85 24.96 23.52
CA GLY A 187 -6.21 25.53 23.59
C GLY A 187 -7.26 24.73 22.82
N GLU A 188 -6.95 23.49 22.45
CA GLU A 188 -7.86 22.57 21.75
C GLU A 188 -8.57 21.65 22.76
N THR A 189 -9.84 21.33 22.49
CA THR A 189 -10.58 20.34 23.30
C THR A 189 -10.58 18.99 22.60
N LEU A 190 -10.16 17.95 23.31
CA LEU A 190 -10.20 16.57 22.83
C LEU A 190 -11.26 15.78 23.63
N PRO A 191 -12.25 15.13 22.98
CA PRO A 191 -13.25 14.32 23.67
C PRO A 191 -12.61 13.16 24.45
N ALA A 192 -13.15 12.85 25.63
CA ALA A 192 -12.67 11.72 26.43
C ALA A 192 -12.84 10.37 25.70
N VAL A 193 -13.90 10.26 24.90
CA VAL A 193 -14.14 9.14 24.00
C VAL A 193 -14.59 9.69 22.66
N TRP A 194 -13.87 9.35 21.61
CA TRP A 194 -14.31 9.57 20.24
C TRP A 194 -15.20 8.39 19.81
N PRO A 195 -16.45 8.65 19.42
CA PRO A 195 -17.40 7.60 19.05
C PRO A 195 -16.96 6.86 17.78
N ALA A 196 -17.51 5.67 17.54
CA ALA A 196 -17.35 5.00 16.26
C ALA A 196 -18.01 5.83 15.14
N GLY A 197 -17.40 5.86 13.96
CA GLY A 197 -17.92 6.62 12.82
C GLY A 197 -16.83 6.97 11.81
N PRO A 198 -17.21 7.62 10.69
CA PRO A 198 -16.27 8.02 9.63
C PRO A 198 -15.20 8.99 10.13
N ASP A 199 -15.52 9.81 11.13
CA ASP A 199 -14.58 10.79 11.70
C ASP A 199 -13.64 10.20 12.76
N ASN A 200 -13.79 8.91 13.10
CA ASN A 200 -12.93 8.29 14.10
C ASN A 200 -11.50 8.09 13.54
N PRO A 201 -10.44 8.59 14.21
CA PRO A 201 -9.07 8.46 13.72
C PRO A 201 -8.55 7.01 13.69
N MET A 202 -9.23 6.08 14.39
CA MET A 202 -8.95 4.64 14.30
C MET A 202 -9.60 3.97 13.08
N GLY A 203 -10.39 4.70 12.29
CA GLY A 203 -11.16 4.16 11.17
C GLY A 203 -12.26 3.19 11.60
N LEU A 204 -12.67 2.32 10.69
CA LEU A 204 -13.84 1.45 10.87
C LEU A 204 -13.53 0.10 11.53
N PHE A 205 -12.26 -0.30 11.59
CA PHE A 205 -11.85 -1.61 12.10
C PHE A 205 -10.56 -1.50 12.92
N ALA A 206 -10.46 -2.31 13.97
CA ALA A 206 -9.26 -2.40 14.80
C ALA A 206 -9.00 -3.83 15.32
N LEU A 207 -7.73 -4.23 15.32
CA LEU A 207 -7.19 -5.42 15.97
C LEU A 207 -6.31 -4.94 17.14
N TYR A 208 -6.70 -5.28 18.36
CA TYR A 208 -5.98 -4.87 19.57
C TYR A 208 -4.94 -5.92 19.92
N ILE A 209 -3.72 -5.47 20.19
CA ILE A 209 -2.53 -6.34 20.32
C ILE A 209 -1.84 -6.22 21.68
N GLY A 210 -2.49 -5.54 22.64
CA GLY A 210 -2.00 -5.36 24.01
C GLY A 210 -1.24 -4.06 24.21
N LYS A 211 -0.96 -3.72 25.48
CA LYS A 211 -0.25 -2.49 25.89
C LYS A 211 -0.81 -1.20 25.24
N MET A 212 -2.13 -1.12 25.08
CA MET A 212 -2.84 -0.03 24.40
C MET A 212 -2.57 0.13 22.90
N TYR A 213 -1.78 -0.76 22.28
CA TYR A 213 -1.55 -0.75 20.84
C TYR A 213 -2.65 -1.47 20.06
N ALA A 214 -2.91 -0.96 18.86
CA ALA A 214 -3.80 -1.57 17.89
C ALA A 214 -3.23 -1.46 16.46
N ILE A 215 -3.64 -2.39 15.62
CA ILE A 215 -3.56 -2.32 14.16
C ILE A 215 -4.95 -1.88 13.69
N HIS A 216 -5.06 -0.71 13.07
CA HIS A 216 -6.36 -0.09 12.81
C HIS A 216 -6.39 0.70 11.49
N GLY A 217 -7.58 1.17 11.10
CA GLY A 217 -7.78 1.98 9.90
C GLY A 217 -7.41 3.45 10.09
N THR A 218 -7.90 4.30 9.20
CA THR A 218 -7.69 5.75 9.33
C THR A 218 -8.83 6.51 8.64
N ASN A 219 -9.20 7.66 9.18
CA ASN A 219 -10.06 8.63 8.48
C ASN A 219 -9.27 9.60 7.59
N ALA A 220 -7.95 9.62 7.68
CA ALA A 220 -7.07 10.43 6.85
C ALA A 220 -6.84 9.78 5.47
N GLN A 221 -6.75 10.61 4.43
CA GLN A 221 -6.47 10.20 3.04
C GLN A 221 -4.98 9.98 2.76
N PHE A 222 -4.11 10.23 3.75
CA PHE A 222 -2.66 10.08 3.66
C PHE A 222 -2.12 9.53 4.99
N GLY A 223 -0.85 9.11 4.99
CA GLY A 223 -0.15 8.68 6.20
C GLY A 223 0.33 7.23 6.19
N ILE A 224 -0.05 6.45 5.18
CA ILE A 224 0.45 5.09 4.98
C ILE A 224 1.82 5.14 4.31
N GLY A 225 2.78 4.40 4.84
CA GLY A 225 4.19 4.57 4.51
C GLY A 225 4.86 5.73 5.26
N LEU A 226 4.21 6.38 6.23
CA LEU A 226 4.76 7.51 6.97
C LEU A 226 4.72 7.30 8.50
N ARG A 227 5.55 8.08 9.20
CA ARG A 227 5.54 8.21 10.67
C ARG A 227 4.58 9.33 11.06
N VAL A 228 3.32 9.01 11.32
CA VAL A 228 2.24 10.02 11.55
C VAL A 228 1.30 9.70 12.70
N SER A 229 1.31 8.48 13.24
CA SER A 229 0.41 8.10 14.33
C SER A 229 0.98 8.48 15.71
N HIS A 230 0.20 8.29 16.78
CA HIS A 230 0.71 8.37 18.16
C HIS A 230 1.12 6.98 18.70
N GLY A 231 1.65 6.12 17.82
CA GLY A 231 2.28 4.83 18.16
C GLY A 231 1.58 3.56 17.70
N CYS A 232 0.30 3.65 17.32
CA CYS A 232 -0.43 2.52 16.73
C CYS A 232 -0.08 2.32 15.25
N VAL A 233 -0.40 1.14 14.72
CA VAL A 233 -0.20 0.80 13.30
C VAL A 233 -1.46 1.16 12.52
N ARG A 234 -1.30 1.95 11.47
CA ARG A 234 -2.40 2.39 10.58
C ARG A 234 -2.34 1.65 9.26
N LEU A 235 -3.49 1.31 8.70
CA LEU A 235 -3.66 0.80 7.35
C LEU A 235 -4.75 1.60 6.62
N ARG A 236 -4.76 1.52 5.28
CA ARG A 236 -5.88 2.02 4.47
C ARG A 236 -7.15 1.24 4.79
N ASN A 237 -8.30 1.81 4.44
CA ASN A 237 -9.61 1.29 4.85
C ASN A 237 -9.86 -0.14 4.36
N ASP A 238 -9.58 -0.41 3.09
CA ASP A 238 -9.79 -1.74 2.51
C ASP A 238 -8.82 -2.77 3.11
N ASP A 239 -7.56 -2.37 3.33
CA ASP A 239 -6.53 -3.22 3.91
C ASP A 239 -6.87 -3.63 5.37
N ILE A 240 -7.34 -2.69 6.20
CA ILE A 240 -7.74 -3.03 7.58
C ILE A 240 -9.02 -3.86 7.63
N GLU A 241 -9.99 -3.59 6.74
CA GLU A 241 -11.20 -4.39 6.65
C GLU A 241 -10.88 -5.83 6.25
N TYR A 242 -9.98 -5.98 5.28
CA TYR A 242 -9.46 -7.26 4.85
C TYR A 242 -8.81 -8.01 6.03
N LEU A 243 -7.84 -7.40 6.73
CA LEU A 243 -7.22 -8.02 7.90
C LEU A 243 -8.23 -8.36 9.00
N PHE A 244 -9.19 -7.47 9.27
CA PHE A 244 -10.23 -7.72 10.27
C PHE A 244 -11.04 -8.98 9.96
N LYS A 245 -11.36 -9.23 8.69
CA LYS A 245 -12.07 -10.43 8.24
C LYS A 245 -11.19 -11.68 8.30
N GLN A 246 -9.93 -11.57 7.88
CA GLN A 246 -9.06 -12.73 7.68
C GLN A 246 -8.25 -13.17 8.90
N VAL A 247 -7.99 -12.27 9.86
CA VAL A 247 -7.12 -12.55 11.01
C VAL A 247 -7.95 -13.02 12.21
N PRO A 248 -7.72 -14.25 12.71
CA PRO A 248 -8.33 -14.72 13.95
C PRO A 248 -7.76 -14.02 15.18
N VAL A 249 -8.58 -13.94 16.24
CA VAL A 249 -8.09 -13.64 17.60
C VAL A 249 -7.11 -14.74 18.02
N GLY A 250 -6.03 -14.38 18.72
CA GLY A 250 -4.92 -15.25 19.09
C GLY A 250 -3.80 -15.33 18.06
N THR A 251 -3.97 -14.75 16.87
CA THR A 251 -2.90 -14.72 15.84
C THR A 251 -1.66 -14.03 16.38
N ARG A 252 -0.50 -14.67 16.24
CA ARG A 252 0.80 -14.12 16.62
C ARG A 252 1.09 -12.81 15.87
N VAL A 253 1.66 -11.83 16.56
CA VAL A 253 2.09 -10.54 15.99
C VAL A 253 3.53 -10.29 16.45
N GLN A 254 4.43 -9.98 15.53
CA GLN A 254 5.82 -9.64 15.84
C GLN A 254 6.22 -8.35 15.14
N PHE A 255 6.79 -7.43 15.90
CA PHE A 255 7.47 -6.24 15.40
C PHE A 255 8.95 -6.51 15.25
N ILE A 256 9.51 -6.07 14.13
CA ILE A 256 10.95 -6.09 13.83
C ILE A 256 11.34 -4.75 13.19
N ASN A 257 12.63 -4.42 13.26
CA ASN A 257 13.24 -3.27 12.61
C ASN A 257 14.44 -3.77 11.78
N GLN A 258 14.17 -4.14 10.53
CA GLN A 258 15.17 -4.69 9.59
C GLN A 258 15.21 -3.80 8.32
N PRO A 259 15.96 -2.67 8.33
CA PRO A 259 16.13 -1.82 7.14
C PRO A 259 17.05 -2.45 6.10
N ILE A 260 17.86 -3.43 6.49
CA ILE A 260 18.66 -4.25 5.58
C ILE A 260 18.13 -5.67 5.64
N LYS A 261 17.71 -6.20 4.49
CA LYS A 261 17.37 -7.61 4.30
C LYS A 261 18.28 -8.20 3.25
N ALA A 262 18.65 -9.46 3.45
CA ALA A 262 19.57 -10.17 2.60
C ALA A 262 19.14 -11.62 2.46
N SER A 263 19.39 -12.21 1.28
CA SER A 263 19.07 -13.61 1.02
C SER A 263 20.08 -14.26 0.07
N VAL A 264 20.36 -15.54 0.29
CA VAL A 264 20.98 -16.40 -0.73
C VAL A 264 19.85 -17.25 -1.29
N GLU A 265 19.59 -17.12 -2.57
CA GLU A 265 18.54 -17.84 -3.26
C GLU A 265 19.02 -19.23 -3.72
N PRO A 266 18.12 -20.17 -4.06
CA PRO A 266 18.47 -21.57 -4.36
C PRO A 266 19.42 -21.74 -5.55
N ASP A 267 19.47 -20.76 -6.44
CA ASP A 267 20.38 -20.68 -7.59
C ASP A 267 21.79 -20.16 -7.22
N GLY A 268 22.02 -19.83 -5.96
CA GLY A 268 23.28 -19.26 -5.45
C GLY A 268 23.34 -17.74 -5.52
N ASN A 269 22.35 -17.08 -6.12
CA ASN A 269 22.32 -15.62 -6.19
C ASN A 269 22.15 -15.00 -4.81
N ARG A 270 22.89 -13.91 -4.58
CA ARG A 270 22.88 -13.18 -3.33
C ARG A 270 22.14 -11.88 -3.57
N TYR A 271 21.04 -11.66 -2.86
CA TYR A 271 20.25 -10.45 -2.94
C TYR A 271 20.38 -9.59 -1.69
N LEU A 272 20.36 -8.28 -1.89
CA LEU A 272 20.39 -7.27 -0.84
C LEU A 272 19.27 -6.25 -1.09
N GLU A 273 18.45 -5.99 -0.08
CA GLU A 273 17.40 -4.96 -0.10
C GLU A 273 17.67 -4.01 1.06
N VAL A 274 17.74 -2.71 0.75
CA VAL A 274 18.12 -1.66 1.71
C VAL A 274 17.09 -0.55 1.66
N HIS A 275 16.49 -0.26 2.81
CA HIS A 275 15.59 0.87 3.05
C HIS A 275 16.29 1.95 3.86
N GLN A 276 15.69 3.14 3.89
CA GLN A 276 16.07 4.15 4.86
C GLN A 276 15.74 3.65 6.29
N PRO A 277 16.68 3.71 7.24
CA PRO A 277 16.37 3.35 8.62
C PRO A 277 15.47 4.41 9.27
N LEU A 278 14.72 4.02 10.29
CA LEU A 278 13.95 4.97 11.09
C LEU A 278 14.89 5.96 11.79
N SER A 279 14.63 7.26 11.62
CA SER A 279 15.33 8.32 12.36
C SER A 279 15.17 8.14 13.87
N ARG A 280 16.25 8.29 14.62
CA ARG A 280 16.31 8.07 16.08
C ARG A 280 16.22 9.35 16.89
N SER A 281 16.42 10.50 16.27
CA SER A 281 16.37 11.82 16.88
C SER A 281 15.71 12.83 15.95
N GLU A 282 15.29 13.98 16.49
CA GLU A 282 14.77 15.08 15.68
C GLU A 282 15.84 15.62 14.72
N GLU A 283 17.11 15.58 15.14
CA GLU A 283 18.24 15.96 14.29
C GLU A 283 18.34 15.03 13.08
N GLU A 284 18.29 13.70 13.28
CA GLU A 284 18.27 12.73 12.18
C GLU A 284 17.01 12.87 11.30
N PHE A 285 15.87 13.23 11.89
CA PHE A 285 14.62 13.41 11.16
C PHE A 285 14.62 14.66 10.26
N ASN A 286 15.22 15.76 10.75
CA ASN A 286 15.28 17.04 10.02
C ASN A 286 16.53 17.16 9.13
N SER A 287 17.45 16.18 9.19
CA SER A 287 18.67 16.19 8.42
C SER A 287 18.45 15.77 6.97
N SER A 288 19.19 16.39 6.04
CA SER A 288 19.32 15.91 4.67
C SER A 288 20.35 14.79 4.51
N LEU A 289 21.12 14.50 5.57
CA LEU A 289 22.08 13.40 5.58
C LEU A 289 21.38 12.07 5.85
N PRO A 290 21.75 10.99 5.13
CA PRO A 290 21.18 9.68 5.39
C PRO A 290 21.51 9.18 6.80
N ALA A 291 20.50 8.73 7.54
CA ALA A 291 20.71 8.13 8.85
C ALA A 291 21.62 6.88 8.77
N PRO A 292 22.44 6.59 9.80
CA PRO A 292 23.33 5.43 9.79
C PRO A 292 22.57 4.10 9.72
N LEU A 293 23.03 3.20 8.85
CA LEU A 293 22.45 1.86 8.75
C LEU A 293 22.90 0.95 9.90
N PRO A 294 22.00 0.17 10.52
CA PRO A 294 22.38 -0.80 11.55
C PRO A 294 23.13 -1.99 10.93
N MET A 295 24.42 -2.09 11.22
CA MET A 295 25.29 -3.18 10.76
C MET A 295 25.35 -4.29 11.82
N THR A 296 24.38 -5.21 11.80
CA THR A 296 24.42 -6.39 12.69
C THR A 296 25.51 -7.36 12.24
N PRO A 297 26.05 -8.22 13.14
CA PRO A 297 27.03 -9.23 12.75
C PRO A 297 26.57 -10.16 11.61
N ALA A 298 25.26 -10.43 11.52
CA ALA A 298 24.69 -11.23 10.42
C ALA A 298 24.78 -10.48 9.09
N VAL A 299 24.38 -9.20 9.07
CA VAL A 299 24.49 -8.34 7.89
C VAL A 299 25.96 -8.17 7.49
N THR A 300 26.85 -7.79 8.40
CA THR A 300 28.27 -7.61 8.11
C THR A 300 28.91 -8.86 7.50
N ARG A 301 28.62 -10.05 8.05
CA ARG A 301 29.13 -11.32 7.48
C ARG A 301 28.55 -11.62 6.10
N PHE A 302 27.27 -11.33 5.87
CA PHE A 302 26.66 -11.54 4.56
C PHE A 302 27.28 -10.63 3.49
N LEU A 303 27.50 -9.36 3.82
CA LEU A 303 28.08 -8.36 2.93
C LEU A 303 29.56 -8.64 2.63
N ALA A 304 30.33 -9.09 3.63
CA ALA A 304 31.75 -9.40 3.50
C ALA A 304 32.04 -10.79 2.90
N HIS A 305 31.02 -11.52 2.46
CA HIS A 305 31.19 -12.83 1.86
C HIS A 305 32.00 -12.74 0.54
N ALA A 306 32.84 -13.73 0.26
CA ALA A 306 33.73 -13.72 -0.91
C ALA A 306 32.98 -13.62 -2.24
N ASP A 307 31.79 -14.20 -2.32
CA ASP A 307 30.92 -14.17 -3.52
C ASP A 307 30.16 -12.84 -3.69
N SER A 308 30.25 -11.90 -2.73
CA SER A 308 29.61 -10.59 -2.84
C SER A 308 30.51 -9.61 -3.59
N ASP A 309 30.00 -8.98 -4.64
CA ASP A 309 30.63 -7.87 -5.35
C ASP A 309 30.56 -6.60 -4.49
N SER A 310 31.72 -6.07 -4.10
CA SER A 310 31.83 -4.92 -3.22
C SER A 310 31.29 -3.62 -3.82
N GLN A 311 31.29 -3.47 -5.15
CA GLN A 311 30.72 -2.31 -5.82
C GLN A 311 29.19 -2.35 -5.77
N LEU A 312 28.59 -3.52 -6.04
CA LEU A 312 27.13 -3.70 -5.96
C LEU A 312 26.63 -3.55 -4.52
N VAL A 313 27.37 -4.10 -3.54
CA VAL A 313 27.07 -3.90 -2.12
C VAL A 313 27.09 -2.41 -1.76
N LYS A 314 28.18 -1.70 -2.13
CA LYS A 314 28.29 -0.26 -1.88
C LYS A 314 27.11 0.50 -2.50
N GLN A 315 26.79 0.18 -3.75
CA GLN A 315 25.67 0.79 -4.47
C GLN A 315 24.35 0.61 -3.71
N ALA A 316 24.01 -0.60 -3.25
CA ALA A 316 22.78 -0.83 -2.47
C ALA A 316 22.73 0.00 -1.19
N LEU A 317 23.84 0.04 -0.44
CA LEU A 317 23.92 0.75 0.84
C LEU A 317 23.80 2.28 0.69
N GLU A 318 24.29 2.82 -0.43
CA GLU A 318 24.20 4.24 -0.76
C GLU A 318 22.85 4.62 -1.36
N GLN A 319 22.33 3.82 -2.28
CA GLN A 319 21.08 4.12 -3.00
C GLN A 319 19.83 3.92 -2.14
N ARG A 320 19.81 2.86 -1.32
CA ARG A 320 18.68 2.53 -0.41
C ARG A 320 17.33 2.59 -1.12
N SER A 321 17.26 1.95 -2.28
CA SER A 321 16.11 2.01 -3.19
C SER A 321 14.88 1.26 -2.69
N GLY A 322 14.98 0.52 -1.59
CA GLY A 322 13.92 -0.36 -1.08
C GLY A 322 13.62 -1.55 -2.00
N MET A 323 14.46 -1.81 -3.00
CA MET A 323 14.33 -2.91 -3.96
C MET A 323 15.47 -3.91 -3.78
N PRO A 324 15.20 -5.23 -3.89
CA PRO A 324 16.26 -6.24 -3.93
C PRO A 324 17.16 -6.03 -5.14
N ILE A 325 18.47 -6.05 -4.92
CA ILE A 325 19.49 -6.09 -5.97
C ILE A 325 20.32 -7.36 -5.84
N ALA A 326 20.66 -8.00 -6.96
CA ALA A 326 21.66 -9.04 -6.97
C ALA A 326 23.03 -8.39 -6.69
N ILE A 327 23.81 -8.99 -5.78
CA ILE A 327 25.11 -8.47 -5.35
C ILE A 327 26.26 -9.43 -5.68
N ASN A 328 26.03 -10.45 -6.50
CA ASN A 328 27.04 -11.35 -7.03
C ASN A 328 26.95 -11.38 -8.57
N ARG A 329 28.05 -11.75 -9.23
CA ARG A 329 28.15 -11.84 -10.69
C ARG A 329 28.00 -13.28 -11.17
#